data_AF-A0A7X0M513-F1
#
_entry.id   AF-A0A7X0M513-F1
#
_cell.length_a   1.000
_cell.length_b   1.000
_cell.length_c   1.000
_cell.angle_alpha   90.00
_cell.angle_beta   90.00
_cell.angle_gamma   90.00
#
_symmetry.space_group_name_H-M   'P 1'
#
loop_
_entity.id
_entity.type
_entity.pdbx_description
1 polymer ?
#
loop_
_entity_poly.entity_id
_entity_poly.type
_entity_poly.pdbx_seq_one_letter_code
_entity_poly.pdbx_strand_id
1 'polypeptide(L)'
;MAELGGLTARERQLIIDEFVEQAFAGIDPDATGARIAEGMRILPQDAPDELQPEKAAAWAELTGLLADGSFRDRVRQMAVTGARGQEEPRYDPAPITEHAGAAVAAGVAPDSAQAKEIVDRVVGAGATAEEKATIAGQIETFADRRVERYWELMGVLNDRPAFPSAVPAFEWFAAALRAHA
;
A
#
# COMPACT_ATOMS: atom_id res chain seq x y z
N MET A 1 26.43 -21.98 -8.50
CA MET A 1 26.90 -20.58 -8.44
C MET A 1 26.66 -19.99 -9.82
N ALA A 2 25.42 -19.59 -10.09
CA ALA A 2 25.12 -18.81 -11.29
C ALA A 2 25.60 -17.38 -11.03
N GLU A 3 26.42 -16.89 -11.94
CA GLU A 3 27.22 -15.67 -11.80
C GLU A 3 26.33 -14.44 -11.64
N LEU A 4 26.77 -13.51 -10.77
CA LEU A 4 26.17 -12.20 -10.53
C LEU A 4 26.38 -11.25 -11.73
N GLY A 5 26.03 -11.70 -12.94
CA GLY A 5 25.69 -10.80 -14.03
C GLY A 5 24.25 -10.35 -13.78
N GLY A 6 24.05 -9.11 -13.34
CA GLY A 6 22.73 -8.59 -12.98
C GLY A 6 21.72 -8.79 -14.11
N LEU A 7 20.47 -9.08 -13.75
CA LEU A 7 19.35 -9.10 -14.70
C LEU A 7 19.36 -7.82 -15.52
N THR A 8 19.21 -7.92 -16.83
CA THR A 8 19.09 -6.76 -17.71
C THR A 8 17.88 -5.91 -17.33
N ALA A 9 17.85 -4.64 -17.75
CA ALA A 9 16.67 -3.79 -17.57
C ALA A 9 15.39 -4.45 -18.11
N ARG A 10 15.50 -5.15 -19.24
CA ARG A 10 14.40 -5.90 -19.85
C ARG A 10 13.93 -7.06 -18.98
N GLU A 11 14.84 -7.86 -18.42
CA GLU A 11 14.45 -8.99 -17.56
C GLU A 11 13.79 -8.51 -16.26
N ARG A 12 14.28 -7.41 -15.69
CA ARG A 12 13.63 -6.77 -14.53
C ARG A 12 12.22 -6.29 -14.86
N GLN A 13 12.04 -5.68 -16.04
CA GLN A 13 10.73 -5.26 -16.52
C GLN A 13 9.77 -6.45 -16.66
N LEU A 14 10.23 -7.56 -17.27
CA LEU A 14 9.41 -8.77 -17.44
C LEU A 14 8.89 -9.33 -16.11
N ILE A 15 9.73 -9.35 -15.07
CA ILE A 15 9.33 -9.84 -13.73
C ILE A 15 8.20 -8.99 -13.15
N ILE A 16 8.27 -7.66 -13.27
CA ILE A 16 7.21 -6.79 -12.79
C ILE A 16 5.95 -6.94 -13.65
N ASP A 17 6.11 -6.99 -14.97
CA ASP A 17 4.98 -7.13 -15.90
C ASP A 17 4.18 -8.41 -15.61
N GLU A 18 4.84 -9.55 -15.44
CA GLU A 18 4.22 -10.82 -15.07
C GLU A 18 3.47 -10.74 -13.73
N PHE A 19 4.07 -10.10 -12.72
CA PHE A 19 3.42 -9.91 -11.43
C PHE A 19 2.15 -9.07 -11.55
N VAL A 20 2.22 -7.92 -12.22
CA VAL A 20 1.07 -7.01 -12.36
C VAL A 20 0.00 -7.63 -13.26
N GLU A 21 0.38 -8.35 -14.33
CA GLU A 21 -0.55 -9.12 -15.15
C GLU A 21 -1.35 -10.13 -14.31
N GLN A 22 -0.67 -10.92 -13.46
CA GLN A 22 -1.33 -11.88 -12.57
C GLN A 22 -2.24 -11.20 -11.55
N ALA A 23 -1.78 -10.10 -10.93
CA ALA A 23 -2.54 -9.37 -9.93
C ALA A 23 -3.85 -8.80 -10.51
N PHE A 24 -3.80 -8.28 -11.74
CA PHE A 24 -4.93 -7.63 -12.42
C PHE A 24 -5.68 -8.54 -13.40
N ALA A 25 -5.32 -9.83 -13.49
CA ALA A 25 -5.97 -10.78 -14.38
C ALA A 25 -7.50 -10.82 -14.18
N GLY A 26 -8.24 -10.53 -15.26
CA GLY A 26 -9.71 -10.52 -15.30
C GLY A 26 -10.35 -9.19 -14.90
N ILE A 27 -9.58 -8.14 -14.63
CA ILE A 27 -10.07 -6.78 -14.38
C ILE A 27 -10.23 -6.05 -15.71
N ASP A 28 -11.36 -5.37 -15.89
CA ASP A 28 -11.59 -4.49 -17.04
C ASP A 28 -10.55 -3.36 -17.06
N PRO A 29 -9.80 -3.15 -18.17
CA PRO A 29 -8.85 -2.05 -18.29
C PRO A 29 -9.45 -0.66 -18.07
N ASP A 30 -10.75 -0.49 -18.30
CA ASP A 30 -11.46 0.78 -18.12
C ASP A 30 -12.02 0.95 -16.68
N ALA A 31 -11.85 -0.05 -15.80
CA ALA A 31 -12.26 0.07 -14.41
C ALA A 31 -11.42 1.11 -13.66
N THR A 32 -12.04 1.84 -12.73
CA THR A 32 -11.43 2.99 -12.06
C THR A 32 -10.08 2.66 -11.39
N GLY A 33 -10.00 1.49 -10.74
CA GLY A 33 -8.77 1.00 -10.10
C GLY A 33 -7.74 0.34 -11.03
N ALA A 34 -8.06 0.12 -12.31
CA ALA A 34 -7.17 -0.57 -13.26
C ALA A 34 -5.94 0.28 -13.64
N ARG A 35 -6.06 1.61 -13.58
CA ARG A 35 -4.94 2.54 -13.89
C ARG A 35 -3.75 2.40 -12.96
N ILE A 36 -3.94 1.89 -11.75
CA ILE A 36 -2.86 1.64 -10.79
C ILE A 36 -1.86 0.62 -11.36
N ALA A 37 -2.33 -0.33 -12.18
CA ALA A 37 -1.48 -1.33 -12.83
C ALA A 37 -0.40 -0.71 -13.73
N GLU A 38 -0.67 0.44 -14.36
CA GLU A 38 0.33 1.15 -15.16
C GLU A 38 1.46 1.65 -14.26
N GLY A 39 1.12 2.33 -13.15
CA GLY A 39 2.10 2.85 -12.20
C GLY A 39 2.97 1.77 -11.58
N MET A 40 2.40 0.58 -11.34
CA MET A 40 3.12 -0.55 -10.76
C MET A 40 4.19 -1.13 -11.70
N ARG A 41 4.10 -0.90 -13.02
CA ARG A 41 5.04 -1.47 -14.01
C ARG A 41 6.21 -0.57 -14.37
N ILE A 42 6.23 0.69 -13.95
CA ILE A 42 7.18 1.68 -14.49
C ILE A 42 8.59 1.44 -13.93
N LEU A 43 9.51 0.97 -14.77
CA LEU A 43 10.95 1.02 -14.53
C LEU A 43 11.67 1.80 -15.65
N PRO A 44 12.89 2.31 -15.41
CA PRO A 44 13.68 2.94 -16.47
C PRO A 44 14.10 1.90 -17.54
N GLN A 45 13.69 2.11 -18.79
CA GLN A 45 13.91 1.15 -19.90
C GLN A 45 15.38 1.03 -20.31
N ASP A 46 16.15 2.12 -20.23
CA ASP A 46 17.57 2.18 -20.60
C ASP A 46 18.50 2.14 -19.37
N ALA A 47 18.03 1.54 -18.26
CA ALA A 47 18.85 1.37 -17.07
C ALA A 47 20.05 0.45 -17.37
N PRO A 48 21.25 0.74 -16.81
CA PRO A 48 22.37 -0.18 -16.91
C PRO A 48 22.03 -1.54 -16.28
N ASP A 49 22.59 -2.61 -16.82
CA ASP A 49 22.39 -3.97 -16.29
C ASP A 49 22.93 -4.07 -14.84
N GLU A 50 24.08 -3.46 -14.59
CA GLU A 50 24.63 -3.30 -13.24
C GLU A 50 23.92 -2.14 -12.52
N LEU A 51 23.19 -2.47 -11.45
CA LEU A 51 22.53 -1.49 -10.59
C LEU A 51 23.53 -0.94 -9.56
N GLN A 52 23.41 0.35 -9.26
CA GLN A 52 24.07 0.93 -8.10
C GLN A 52 23.65 0.19 -6.82
N PRO A 53 24.50 0.14 -5.77
CA PRO A 53 24.25 -0.69 -4.57
C PRO A 53 22.87 -0.46 -3.92
N GLU A 54 22.43 0.80 -3.85
CA GLU A 54 21.10 1.16 -3.31
C GLU A 54 19.96 0.56 -4.14
N LYS A 55 20.01 0.71 -5.46
CA LYS A 55 19.01 0.13 -6.39
C LYS A 55 19.08 -1.39 -6.43
N ALA A 56 20.27 -1.98 -6.29
CA ALA A 56 20.44 -3.42 -6.21
C ALA A 56 19.78 -3.99 -4.94
N ALA A 57 19.95 -3.32 -3.79
CA ALA A 57 19.28 -3.69 -2.55
C ALA A 57 17.75 -3.53 -2.66
N ALA A 58 17.28 -2.42 -3.23
CA ALA A 58 15.85 -2.19 -3.46
C ALA A 58 15.24 -3.25 -4.40
N TRP A 59 15.96 -3.61 -5.47
CA TRP A 59 15.55 -4.66 -6.39
C TRP A 59 15.46 -6.03 -5.67
N ALA A 60 16.46 -6.38 -4.86
CA ALA A 60 16.45 -7.63 -4.12
C ALA A 60 15.26 -7.70 -3.15
N GLU A 61 14.98 -6.63 -2.41
CA GLU A 61 13.82 -6.57 -1.53
C GLU A 61 12.49 -6.64 -2.30
N LEU A 62 12.38 -5.92 -3.42
CA LEU A 62 11.20 -5.95 -4.28
C LEU A 62 10.91 -7.36 -4.77
N THR A 63 11.92 -8.07 -5.29
CA THR A 63 11.74 -9.47 -5.72
C THR A 63 11.33 -10.40 -4.58
N GLY A 64 11.76 -10.12 -3.34
CA GLY A 64 11.28 -10.81 -2.14
C GLY A 64 9.78 -10.61 -1.91
N LEU A 65 9.28 -9.37 -2.04
CA LEU A 65 7.84 -9.10 -1.98
C LEU A 65 7.09 -9.79 -3.12
N LEU A 66 7.61 -9.70 -4.35
CA LEU A 66 7.00 -10.34 -5.52
C LEU A 66 6.94 -11.87 -5.38
N ALA A 67 7.86 -12.49 -4.64
CA ALA A 67 7.86 -13.93 -4.38
C ALA A 67 6.91 -14.35 -3.24
N ASP A 68 6.47 -13.42 -2.39
CA ASP A 68 5.55 -13.70 -1.27
C ASP A 68 4.11 -13.88 -1.77
N GLY A 69 3.58 -15.11 -1.65
CA GLY A 69 2.21 -15.44 -2.04
C GLY A 69 1.16 -14.62 -1.29
N SER A 70 1.37 -14.32 -0.01
CA SER A 70 0.43 -13.52 0.78
C SER A 70 0.41 -12.04 0.36
N PHE A 71 1.53 -11.54 -0.18
CA PHE A 71 1.60 -10.23 -0.79
C PHE A 71 0.85 -10.20 -2.12
N ARG A 72 1.03 -11.21 -2.98
CA ARG A 72 0.28 -11.37 -4.23
C ARG A 72 -1.23 -11.39 -3.99
N ASP A 73 -1.66 -12.16 -3.01
CA ASP A 73 -3.07 -12.25 -2.63
C ASP A 73 -3.62 -10.90 -2.17
N ARG A 74 -2.85 -10.15 -1.37
CA ARG A 74 -3.22 -8.81 -0.93
C ARG A 74 -3.37 -7.84 -2.11
N VAL A 75 -2.39 -7.78 -3.01
CA VAL A 75 -2.43 -6.89 -4.18
C VAL A 75 -3.62 -7.25 -5.08
N ARG A 76 -3.88 -8.55 -5.28
CA ARG A 76 -5.05 -9.01 -6.03
C ARG A 76 -6.37 -8.60 -5.35
N GLN A 77 -6.46 -8.74 -4.03
CA GLN A 77 -7.64 -8.31 -3.28
C GLN A 77 -7.88 -6.80 -3.45
N MET A 78 -6.83 -5.99 -3.37
CA MET A 78 -6.91 -4.54 -3.59
C MET A 78 -7.33 -4.21 -5.02
N ALA A 79 -6.73 -4.86 -6.02
CA ALA A 79 -7.06 -4.65 -7.43
C ALA A 79 -8.53 -4.99 -7.73
N VAL A 80 -9.01 -6.16 -7.27
CA VAL A 80 -10.40 -6.58 -7.48
C VAL A 80 -11.38 -5.68 -6.73
N THR A 81 -11.04 -5.24 -5.51
CA THR A 81 -11.89 -4.33 -4.74
C THR A 81 -11.94 -2.94 -5.39
N GLY A 82 -10.79 -2.40 -5.81
CA GLY A 82 -10.70 -1.11 -6.50
C GLY A 82 -11.46 -1.10 -7.83
N ALA A 83 -11.40 -2.19 -8.60
CA ALA A 83 -12.13 -2.33 -9.86
C ALA A 83 -13.66 -2.29 -9.71
N ARG A 84 -14.20 -2.56 -8.52
CA ARG A 84 -15.65 -2.50 -8.25
C ARG A 84 -16.16 -1.07 -8.01
N GLY A 85 -15.30 -0.06 -8.07
CA GLY A 85 -15.70 1.33 -7.89
C GLY A 85 -16.10 1.69 -6.46
N GLN A 86 -15.64 0.93 -5.45
CA GLN A 86 -15.79 1.28 -4.03
C GLN A 86 -14.79 2.38 -3.60
N GLU A 87 -14.39 3.23 -4.54
CA GLU A 87 -13.18 4.03 -4.48
C GLU A 87 -13.32 5.33 -3.70
N GLU A 88 -14.54 5.84 -3.52
CA GLU A 88 -14.74 6.97 -2.61
C GLU A 88 -14.61 6.48 -1.17
N PRO A 89 -13.51 6.84 -0.48
CA PRO A 89 -13.35 6.45 0.90
C PRO A 89 -14.50 7.10 1.67
N ARG A 90 -15.17 6.33 2.54
CA ARG A 90 -16.24 6.88 3.40
C ARG A 90 -15.68 7.75 4.54
N TYR A 91 -14.45 8.22 4.39
CA TYR A 91 -13.67 8.95 5.38
C TYR A 91 -12.77 9.96 4.67
N ASP A 92 -12.48 11.06 5.34
CA ASP A 92 -11.45 12.01 4.91
C ASP A 92 -10.06 11.48 5.36
N PRO A 93 -9.10 11.26 4.45
CA PRO A 93 -7.76 10.79 4.83
C PRO A 93 -6.93 11.85 5.57
N ALA A 94 -7.23 13.14 5.43
CA ALA A 94 -6.41 14.20 6.03
C ALA A 94 -6.49 14.21 7.57
N PRO A 95 -7.69 14.19 8.21
CA PRO A 95 -7.81 14.08 9.66
C PRO A 95 -7.20 12.80 10.25
N ILE A 96 -7.26 11.68 9.50
CA ILE A 96 -6.60 10.43 9.91
C ILE A 96 -5.09 10.64 9.95
N THR A 97 -4.52 11.13 8.84
CA THR A 97 -3.07 11.35 8.75
C THR A 97 -2.56 12.27 9.86
N GLU A 98 -3.28 13.37 10.12
CA GLU A 98 -2.92 14.31 11.18
C GLU A 98 -3.03 13.69 12.58
N HIS A 99 -4.21 13.19 12.95
CA HIS A 99 -4.49 12.80 14.34
C HIS A 99 -3.98 11.40 14.67
N ALA A 100 -4.17 10.42 13.78
CA ALA A 100 -3.63 9.08 13.97
C ALA A 100 -2.11 9.07 13.80
N GLY A 101 -1.56 9.88 12.89
CA GLY A 101 -0.10 10.03 12.75
C GLY A 101 0.54 10.55 14.04
N ALA A 102 -0.03 11.59 14.64
CA ALA A 102 0.42 12.11 15.93
C ALA A 102 0.28 11.07 17.07
N ALA A 103 -0.81 10.31 17.09
CA ALA A 103 -1.04 9.26 18.09
C ALA A 103 -0.01 8.13 17.99
N VAL A 104 0.30 7.67 16.78
CA VAL A 104 1.35 6.68 16.51
C VAL A 104 2.71 7.21 16.96
N ALA A 105 3.06 8.45 16.62
CA ALA A 105 4.32 9.06 17.04
C ALA A 105 4.45 9.19 18.58
N ALA A 106 3.32 9.39 19.27
CA ALA A 106 3.25 9.45 20.72
C ALA A 106 3.11 8.07 21.41
N GLY A 107 3.02 6.96 20.66
CA GLY A 107 2.87 5.61 21.21
C GLY A 107 1.51 5.36 21.88
N VAL A 108 0.45 6.06 21.45
CA VAL A 108 -0.90 5.91 22.01
C VAL A 108 -1.49 4.55 21.59
N ALA A 109 -1.99 3.79 22.55
CA ALA A 109 -2.64 2.51 22.26
C ALA A 109 -4.02 2.72 21.61
N PRO A 110 -4.38 1.96 20.55
CA PRO A 110 -5.62 2.15 19.81
C PRO A 110 -6.89 1.82 20.61
N ASP A 111 -6.78 1.12 21.75
CA ASP A 111 -7.88 0.78 22.66
C ASP A 111 -8.02 1.76 23.85
N SER A 112 -7.21 2.81 23.87
CA SER A 112 -7.18 3.80 24.96
C SER A 112 -8.33 4.80 24.87
N ALA A 113 -8.64 5.46 26.00
CA ALA A 113 -9.60 6.57 26.01
C ALA A 113 -9.19 7.72 25.07
N GLN A 114 -7.89 7.99 24.95
CA GLN A 114 -7.37 8.99 24.01
C GLN A 114 -7.61 8.58 22.55
N ALA A 115 -7.48 7.29 22.21
CA ALA A 115 -7.81 6.79 20.89
C ALA A 115 -9.30 6.95 20.57
N LYS A 116 -10.18 6.69 21.55
CA LYS A 116 -11.61 6.96 21.42
C LYS A 116 -11.90 8.44 21.08
N GLU A 117 -11.24 9.38 21.74
CA GLU A 117 -11.41 10.81 21.43
C GLU A 117 -11.01 11.16 20.00
N ILE A 118 -9.94 10.53 19.48
CA ILE A 118 -9.50 10.70 18.09
C ILE A 118 -10.52 10.09 17.12
N VAL A 119 -11.02 8.88 17.40
CA VAL A 119 -12.09 8.25 16.61
C VAL A 119 -13.31 9.16 16.55
N ASP A 120 -13.80 9.62 17.70
CA ASP A 120 -14.98 10.49 17.78
C ASP A 120 -14.76 11.84 17.07
N ARG A 121 -13.52 12.34 17.00
CA ARG A 121 -13.17 13.55 16.23
C ARG A 121 -13.19 13.31 14.72
N VAL A 122 -12.68 12.17 14.27
CA VAL A 122 -12.50 11.89 12.83
C VAL A 122 -13.78 11.39 12.18
N VAL A 123 -14.52 10.46 12.81
CA VAL A 123 -15.77 9.91 12.26
C VAL A 123 -17.03 10.49 12.90
N GLY A 124 -16.88 11.33 13.92
CA GLY A 124 -17.99 11.91 14.68
C GLY A 124 -18.40 11.04 15.88
N ALA A 125 -18.65 11.68 17.02
CA ALA A 125 -19.06 11.01 18.26
C ALA A 125 -20.39 10.25 18.16
N GLY A 126 -21.20 10.54 17.15
CA GLY A 126 -22.47 9.87 16.86
C GLY A 126 -22.35 8.65 15.94
N ALA A 127 -21.14 8.32 15.44
CA ALA A 127 -20.95 7.19 14.55
C ALA A 127 -21.29 5.86 15.25
N THR A 128 -22.13 5.07 14.59
CA THR A 128 -22.56 3.75 15.05
C THR A 128 -21.42 2.72 14.97
N ALA A 129 -21.57 1.62 15.70
CA ALA A 129 -20.66 0.47 15.64
C ALA A 129 -20.49 -0.06 14.21
N GLU A 130 -21.58 -0.09 13.44
CA GLU A 130 -21.62 -0.60 12.07
C GLU A 130 -20.87 0.33 11.10
N GLU A 131 -21.03 1.64 11.24
CA GLU A 131 -20.29 2.63 10.45
C GLU A 131 -18.78 2.53 10.73
N LYS A 132 -18.40 2.45 12.01
CA LYS A 132 -16.99 2.28 12.42
C LYS A 132 -16.39 0.99 11.87
N ALA A 133 -17.11 -0.12 11.98
CA ALA A 133 -16.67 -1.41 11.44
C ALA A 133 -16.54 -1.39 9.91
N THR A 134 -17.42 -0.67 9.22
CA THR A 134 -17.36 -0.50 7.76
C THR A 134 -16.13 0.29 7.35
N ILE A 135 -15.86 1.43 8.01
CA ILE A 135 -14.68 2.26 7.74
C ILE A 135 -13.39 1.47 8.04
N ALA A 136 -13.34 0.75 9.17
CA ALA A 136 -12.21 -0.09 9.53
C ALA A 136 -11.92 -1.15 8.45
N GLY A 137 -12.96 -1.85 7.97
CA GLY A 137 -12.81 -2.85 6.91
C GLY A 137 -12.32 -2.26 5.58
N GLN A 138 -12.75 -1.04 5.23
CA GLN A 138 -12.23 -0.33 4.05
C GLN A 138 -10.74 -0.02 4.22
N ILE A 139 -10.35 0.54 5.37
CA ILE A 139 -8.94 0.87 5.65
C ILE A 139 -8.08 -0.40 5.65
N GLU A 140 -8.49 -1.47 6.34
CA GLU A 140 -7.79 -2.76 6.40
C GLU A 140 -7.61 -3.41 5.01
N THR A 141 -8.45 -3.05 4.04
CA THR A 141 -8.34 -3.54 2.67
C THR A 141 -7.23 -2.82 1.91
N PHE A 142 -7.11 -1.49 2.08
CA PHE A 142 -6.25 -0.64 1.25
C PHE A 142 -4.96 -0.16 1.93
N ALA A 143 -4.87 -0.23 3.26
CA ALA A 143 -3.67 0.09 4.03
C ALA A 143 -2.90 -1.20 4.36
N ASP A 144 -1.79 -1.44 3.67
CA ASP A 144 -0.86 -2.55 3.93
C ASP A 144 0.57 -2.05 3.79
N ARG A 145 1.40 -2.22 4.84
CA ARG A 145 2.78 -1.71 4.86
C ARG A 145 3.64 -2.28 3.75
N ARG A 146 3.35 -3.50 3.29
CA ARG A 146 4.10 -4.14 2.21
C ARG A 146 3.78 -3.49 0.87
N VAL A 147 2.55 -3.01 0.68
CA VAL A 147 2.16 -2.28 -0.52
C VAL A 147 2.76 -0.88 -0.50
N GLU A 148 2.78 -0.21 0.65
CA GLU A 148 3.55 1.05 0.81
C GLU A 148 5.03 0.83 0.47
N ARG A 149 5.62 -0.24 1.02
CA ARG A 149 7.02 -0.61 0.76
C ARG A 149 7.29 -0.90 -0.71
N TYR A 150 6.37 -1.57 -1.41
CA TYR A 150 6.46 -1.76 -2.86
C TYR A 150 6.62 -0.41 -3.58
N TRP A 151 5.81 0.59 -3.24
CA TRP A 151 5.89 1.91 -3.85
C TRP A 151 7.17 2.67 -3.50
N GLU A 152 7.68 2.52 -2.28
CA GLU A 152 8.99 3.08 -1.89
C GLU A 152 10.12 2.48 -2.73
N LEU A 153 10.15 1.15 -2.88
CA LEU A 153 11.15 0.44 -3.66
C LEU A 153 11.08 0.82 -5.14
N MET A 154 9.86 0.92 -5.69
CA MET A 154 9.64 1.46 -7.04
C MET A 154 10.13 2.91 -7.15
N GLY A 155 9.95 3.73 -6.12
CA GLY A 155 10.49 5.08 -6.05
C GLY A 155 12.01 5.11 -6.17
N VAL A 156 12.71 4.29 -5.37
CA VAL A 156 14.17 4.16 -5.42
C VAL A 156 14.67 3.71 -6.79
N LEU A 157 14.03 2.69 -7.39
CA LEU A 157 14.40 2.19 -8.71
C LEU A 157 14.22 3.25 -9.82
N ASN A 158 13.27 4.17 -9.63
CA ASN A 158 12.95 5.26 -10.56
C ASN A 158 13.54 6.62 -10.18
N ASP A 159 14.46 6.69 -9.21
CA ASP A 159 15.06 7.95 -8.73
C ASP A 159 14.02 8.99 -8.26
N ARG A 160 12.89 8.54 -7.72
CA ARG A 160 11.85 9.41 -7.17
C ARG A 160 12.13 9.72 -5.70
N PRO A 161 11.81 10.94 -5.23
CA PRO A 161 11.96 11.26 -3.81
C PRO A 161 11.06 10.37 -2.95
N ALA A 162 11.52 10.06 -1.74
CA ALA A 162 10.71 9.37 -0.75
C ALA A 162 9.46 10.18 -0.42
N PHE A 163 8.34 9.48 -0.19
CA PHE A 163 7.10 10.07 0.29
C PHE A 163 6.91 9.74 1.78
N PRO A 164 6.16 10.56 2.55
CA PRO A 164 5.89 10.26 3.94
C PRO A 164 5.07 8.98 4.09
N SER A 165 5.48 8.09 5.01
CA SER A 165 4.70 6.90 5.36
C SER A 165 3.37 7.30 5.99
N ALA A 166 2.29 6.75 5.46
CA ALA A 166 0.92 7.02 5.89
C ALA A 166 0.27 5.76 6.48
N VAL A 167 0.63 4.57 5.98
CA VAL A 167 -0.04 3.31 6.37
C VAL A 167 -0.07 3.05 7.88
N PRO A 168 0.99 3.33 8.68
CA PRO A 168 0.95 3.13 10.12
C PRO A 168 -0.18 3.91 10.81
N ALA A 169 -0.48 5.13 10.35
CA ALA A 169 -1.57 5.94 10.88
C ALA A 169 -2.94 5.32 10.54
N PHE A 170 -3.10 4.84 9.31
CA PHE A 170 -4.34 4.18 8.86
C PHE A 170 -4.58 2.84 9.57
N GLU A 171 -3.57 1.99 9.70
CA GLU A 171 -3.67 0.74 10.44
C GLU A 171 -4.03 0.97 11.91
N TRP A 172 -3.39 1.96 12.56
CA TRP A 172 -3.72 2.36 13.93
C TRP A 172 -5.17 2.82 14.03
N PHE A 173 -5.63 3.63 13.07
CA PHE A 173 -6.99 4.17 13.08
C PHE A 173 -8.04 3.07 12.87
N ALA A 174 -7.78 2.12 11.98
CA ALA A 174 -8.63 0.95 11.82
C ALA A 174 -8.73 0.12 13.12
N ALA A 175 -7.60 -0.11 13.79
CA ALA A 175 -7.59 -0.80 15.08
C ALA A 175 -8.39 -0.03 16.15
N ALA A 176 -8.27 1.30 16.19
CA ALA A 176 -9.04 2.14 17.12
C ALA A 176 -10.54 2.12 16.83
N LEU A 177 -10.94 2.14 15.55
CA LEU A 177 -12.34 1.97 15.14
C LEU A 177 -12.91 0.64 15.60
N ARG A 178 -12.14 -0.46 15.49
CA ARG A 178 -12.55 -1.79 15.97
C ARG A 178 -12.67 -1.86 17.49
N ALA A 179 -11.75 -1.22 18.22
CA ALA A 179 -11.75 -1.22 19.68
C ALA A 179 -12.88 -0.37 20.29
N HIS A 180 -13.40 0.61 19.53
CA HIS A 180 -14.41 1.57 19.99
C HIS A 180 -15.70 1.55 19.15
N ALA A 181 -15.96 0.43 18.47
CA ALA A 181 -17.22 0.15 17.78
C ALA A 181 -18.33 -0.19 18.77
#